data_AF-A1RTE3-F1
#
_entry.id   AF-A1RTE3-F1
#
_cell.length_a   1.000
_cell.length_b   1.000
_cell.length_c   1.000
_cell.angle_alpha   90.00
_cell.angle_beta   90.00
_cell.angle_gamma   90.00
#
_symmetry.space_group_name_H-M   'P 1'
#
loop_
_entity.id
_entity.type
_entity.pdbx_description
1 polymer ?
#
loop_
_entity_poly.entity_id
_entity_poly.type
_entity_poly.pdbx_seq_one_letter_code
_entity_poly.pdbx_strand_id
1 'polypeptide(L)'
;MNAKALVTVILMAMLTMAQTTHTATGGEKYLGAGLAVGLAGLGAGIGVGIAGASAISALVEKPQERIWYLIFLALAEAIAIYGLLIGLLVFTA
;
A
#
# COMPACT_ATOMS: atom_id res chain seq x y z
N MET A 1 -20.45 35.82 -30.54
CA MET A 1 -20.25 34.58 -29.75
C MET A 1 -21.28 34.57 -28.64
N ASN A 2 -22.16 33.58 -28.60
CA ASN A 2 -23.35 33.58 -27.77
C ASN A 2 -22.94 33.20 -26.33
N ALA A 3 -23.50 33.83 -25.30
CA ALA A 3 -23.11 33.60 -23.90
C ALA A 3 -23.07 32.11 -23.51
N LYS A 4 -24.00 31.30 -24.05
CA LYS A 4 -24.03 29.84 -23.87
C LYS A 4 -22.76 29.13 -24.38
N ALA A 5 -22.20 29.57 -25.51
CA ALA A 5 -20.98 28.98 -26.08
C ALA A 5 -19.72 29.34 -25.29
N LEU A 6 -19.68 30.54 -24.69
CA LEU A 6 -18.57 30.94 -23.82
C LEU A 6 -18.55 30.10 -22.53
N VAL A 7 -19.72 29.87 -21.92
CA VAL A 7 -19.85 29.06 -20.71
C VAL A 7 -19.45 27.61 -20.94
N THR A 8 -19.83 27.00 -22.07
CA THR A 8 -19.42 25.63 -22.40
C THR A 8 -17.92 25.49 -22.65
N VAL A 9 -17.28 26.49 -23.29
CA VAL A 9 -15.83 26.48 -23.50
C VAL A 9 -15.06 26.60 -22.18
N ILE A 10 -15.51 27.48 -21.27
CA ILE A 10 -14.90 27.62 -19.94
C ILE A 10 -15.06 26.32 -19.13
N LEU A 11 -16.22 25.68 -19.19
CA LEU A 11 -16.48 24.43 -18.47
C LEU A 11 -15.63 23.26 -19.02
N MET A 12 -15.47 23.14 -20.35
CA MET A 12 -14.57 22.14 -20.96
C MET A 12 -13.11 22.40 -20.60
N ALA A 13 -12.67 23.66 -20.54
CA ALA A 13 -11.32 24.02 -20.14
C ALA A 13 -11.06 23.62 -18.68
N MET A 14 -11.97 23.94 -17.76
CA MET A 14 -11.86 23.54 -16.34
C MET A 14 -11.86 22.02 -16.16
N LEU A 15 -12.67 21.29 -16.91
CA LEU A 15 -12.71 19.82 -16.86
C LEU A 15 -11.37 19.22 -17.33
N THR A 16 -10.78 19.78 -18.39
CA THR A 16 -9.49 19.32 -18.92
C THR A 16 -8.35 19.57 -17.93
N MET A 17 -8.39 20.69 -17.21
CA MET A 17 -7.40 21.00 -16.16
C MET A 17 -7.57 20.14 -14.91
N ALA A 18 -8.80 19.73 -14.56
CA ALA A 18 -9.04 18.80 -13.46
C ALA A 18 -8.50 17.38 -13.75
N GLN A 19 -8.33 17.04 -15.03
CA GLN A 19 -7.79 15.77 -15.49
C GLN A 19 -6.31 15.86 -15.90
N THR A 20 -5.51 16.75 -15.29
CA THR A 20 -4.04 16.67 -15.47
C THR A 20 -3.54 15.35 -14.90
N THR A 21 -3.50 14.34 -15.75
CA THR A 21 -2.83 13.07 -15.52
C THR A 21 -1.35 13.42 -15.38
N HIS A 22 -0.86 13.52 -14.15
CA HIS A 22 0.57 13.66 -13.91
C HIS A 22 1.26 12.43 -14.50
N THR A 23 1.87 12.59 -15.67
CA THR A 23 2.79 11.61 -16.23
C THR A 23 4.01 11.62 -15.32
N ALA A 24 3.98 10.78 -14.28
CA ALA A 24 5.00 10.70 -13.25
C ALA A 24 6.37 10.62 -13.92
N THR A 25 7.18 11.66 -13.74
CA THR A 25 8.60 11.60 -14.11
C THR A 25 9.24 10.54 -13.23
N GLY A 26 10.10 9.67 -13.77
CA GLY A 26 10.47 8.38 -13.14
C GLY A 26 10.87 8.43 -11.66
N GLY A 27 11.40 9.57 -11.17
CA GLY A 27 11.70 9.79 -9.75
C GLY A 27 10.50 9.68 -8.80
N GLU A 28 9.33 10.17 -9.20
CA GLU A 28 8.09 10.09 -8.40
C GLU A 28 7.63 8.64 -8.23
N LYS A 29 7.83 7.81 -9.27
CA LYS A 29 7.51 6.37 -9.24
C LYS A 29 8.41 5.61 -8.27
N TYR A 30 9.72 5.87 -8.29
CA TYR A 30 10.66 5.20 -7.37
C TYR A 30 10.40 5.62 -5.91
N LEU A 31 10.11 6.90 -5.68
CA LEU A 31 9.78 7.39 -4.35
C LEU A 31 8.47 6.77 -3.85
N GLY A 32 7.43 6.74 -4.68
CA GLY A 32 6.15 6.10 -4.36
C GLY A 32 6.28 4.61 -4.07
N ALA A 33 7.03 3.87 -4.91
CA ALA A 33 7.29 2.44 -4.70
C ALA A 33 8.06 2.19 -3.40
N GLY A 34 9.13 2.95 -3.13
CA GLY A 34 9.92 2.83 -1.91
C GLY A 34 9.11 3.10 -0.65
N LEU A 35 8.26 4.14 -0.65
CA LEU A 35 7.39 4.47 0.48
C LEU A 35 6.33 3.41 0.72
N ALA A 36 5.71 2.87 -0.33
CA ALA A 36 4.70 1.81 -0.21
C ALA A 36 5.27 0.56 0.48
N VAL A 37 6.45 0.09 0.04
CA VAL A 37 7.10 -1.09 0.62
C VAL A 37 7.64 -0.79 2.02
N GLY A 38 8.31 0.35 2.21
CA GLY A 38 8.96 0.71 3.47
C GLY A 38 7.98 0.87 4.63
N LEU A 39 6.87 1.59 4.41
CA LEU A 39 5.86 1.81 5.46
C LEU A 39 5.08 0.53 5.78
N ALA A 40 4.75 -0.28 4.76
CA ALA A 40 4.10 -1.57 4.97
C ALA A 40 5.00 -2.54 5.75
N GLY A 41 6.29 -2.62 5.39
CA GLY A 41 7.28 -3.44 6.09
C GLY A 41 7.50 -3.02 7.54
N LEU A 42 7.54 -1.72 7.82
CA LEU A 42 7.63 -1.21 9.19
C LEU A 42 6.41 -1.59 10.02
N GLY A 43 5.20 -1.39 9.49
CA GLY A 43 3.95 -1.76 10.18
C GLY A 43 3.85 -3.26 10.43
N ALA A 44 4.14 -4.07 9.41
CA ALA A 44 4.15 -5.52 9.51
C ALA A 44 5.19 -6.01 10.53
N GLY A 45 6.42 -5.51 10.46
CA GLY A 45 7.50 -5.93 11.37
C GLY A 45 7.20 -5.62 12.85
N ILE A 46 6.58 -4.47 13.14
CA ILE A 46 6.15 -4.14 14.51
C ILE A 46 5.04 -5.10 14.96
N GLY A 47 4.01 -5.30 14.13
CA GLY A 47 2.89 -6.17 14.46
C GLY A 47 3.30 -7.63 14.66
N VAL A 48 4.14 -8.15 13.76
CA VAL A 48 4.68 -9.51 13.79
C VAL A 48 5.65 -9.69 14.94
N GLY A 49 6.46 -8.68 15.27
CA GLY A 49 7.34 -8.73 16.44
C GLY A 49 6.58 -8.91 17.76
N ILE A 50 5.49 -8.14 17.94
CA ILE A 50 4.63 -8.24 19.12
C ILE A 50 3.88 -9.57 19.15
N ALA A 51 3.22 -9.93 18.04
CA ALA A 51 2.45 -11.17 17.94
C ALA A 51 3.35 -12.41 18.09
N GLY A 52 4.55 -12.38 17.52
CA GLY A 52 5.55 -13.44 17.60
C GLY A 52 6.05 -13.65 19.03
N ALA A 53 6.32 -12.58 19.77
CA ALA A 53 6.70 -12.68 21.18
C ALA A 53 5.61 -13.37 22.02
N SER A 54 4.34 -12.96 21.87
CA SER A 54 3.21 -13.61 22.55
C SER A 54 3.00 -15.06 22.11
N ALA A 55 3.18 -15.34 20.81
CA ALA A 55 3.05 -16.68 20.26
C ALA A 55 4.10 -17.65 20.82
N ILE A 56 5.36 -17.22 20.99
CA ILE A 56 6.42 -18.05 21.58
C ILE A 56 6.10 -18.37 23.04
N SER A 57 5.63 -17.40 23.82
CA SER A 57 5.22 -17.64 25.21
C SER A 57 4.08 -18.64 25.32
N ALA A 58 3.05 -18.52 24.47
CA ALA A 58 1.94 -19.47 24.42
C ALA A 58 2.36 -20.87 23.93
N LEU A 59 3.32 -20.92 22.99
CA LEU A 59 3.86 -22.17 22.44
C LEU A 59 4.56 -23.02 23.51
N VAL A 60 5.19 -22.41 24.51
CA VAL A 60 5.83 -23.14 25.62
C VAL A 60 4.77 -23.89 26.46
N GLU A 61 3.58 -23.32 26.63
CA GLU A 61 2.49 -23.99 27.36
C GLU A 61 1.80 -25.09 26.53
N LYS A 62 1.59 -24.85 25.24
CA LYS A 62 0.86 -25.77 24.33
C LYS A 62 1.67 -26.06 23.06
N PRO A 63 2.73 -26.89 23.14
CA PRO A 63 3.60 -27.17 22.01
C PRO A 63 2.90 -27.84 20.83
N GLN A 64 1.80 -28.56 21.08
CA GLN A 64 0.96 -29.19 20.06
C GLN A 64 0.24 -28.18 19.15
N GLU A 65 0.09 -26.91 19.56
CA GLU A 65 -0.60 -25.86 18.80
C GLU A 65 0.34 -25.02 17.92
N ARG A 66 1.62 -25.41 17.77
CA ARG A 66 2.64 -24.67 17.01
C ARG A 66 2.20 -24.24 15.62
N ILE A 67 1.50 -25.12 14.91
CA ILE A 67 1.06 -24.86 13.53
C ILE A 67 0.06 -23.70 13.51
N TRP A 68 -0.86 -23.63 14.48
CA TRP A 68 -1.84 -22.56 14.55
C TRP A 68 -1.17 -21.20 14.80
N TYR A 69 -0.21 -21.14 15.72
CA TYR A 69 0.54 -19.91 15.98
C TYR A 69 1.33 -19.45 14.75
N LEU A 70 1.92 -20.37 13.98
CA LEU A 70 2.61 -20.04 12.73
C LEU A 70 1.64 -19.52 11.64
N ILE A 71 0.44 -20.09 11.54
CA ILE A 71 -0.58 -19.64 10.58
C ILE A 71 -1.02 -18.20 10.90
N PHE A 72 -1.30 -17.88 12.17
CA PHE A 72 -1.68 -16.52 12.55
C PHE A 72 -0.55 -15.51 12.32
N LEU A 73 0.70 -15.91 12.56
CA LEU A 73 1.85 -15.05 12.28
C LEU A 73 2.03 -14.82 10.78
N ALA A 74 1.82 -15.84 9.94
CA ALA A 74 1.85 -15.71 8.49
C ALA A 74 0.71 -14.85 7.94
N LEU A 75 -0.47 -14.90 8.54
CA LEU A 75 -1.58 -13.99 8.19
C LEU A 75 -1.26 -12.53 8.53
N ALA A 76 -0.54 -12.28 9.63
CA ALA A 76 -0.07 -10.94 9.98
C ALA A 76 0.95 -10.39 8.96
N GLU A 77 1.83 -11.25 8.44
CA GLU A 77 2.81 -10.91 7.38
C GLU A 77 2.16 -10.56 6.04
N ALA A 78 0.89 -10.87 5.80
CA ALA A 78 0.20 -10.51 4.57
C ALA A 78 0.24 -9.00 4.29
N ILE A 79 0.30 -8.16 5.33
CA ILE A 79 0.43 -6.70 5.21
C ILE A 79 1.71 -6.32 4.45
N ALA A 80 2.84 -6.96 4.75
CA ALA A 80 4.10 -6.72 4.05
C ALA A 80 4.02 -7.15 2.59
N ILE A 81 3.38 -8.29 2.31
CA ILE A 81 3.21 -8.80 0.94
C ILE A 81 2.32 -7.87 0.11
N TYR A 82 1.25 -7.32 0.68
CA TYR A 82 0.42 -6.32 -0.01
C TYR A 82 1.20 -5.03 -0.30
N GLY A 83 2.03 -4.57 0.64
CA GLY A 83 2.92 -3.42 0.42
C GLY A 83 3.92 -3.66 -0.70
N LEU A 84 4.52 -4.86 -0.74
CA LEU A 84 5.42 -5.27 -1.82
C LEU A 84 4.69 -5.34 -3.18
N LEU A 85 3.49 -5.92 -3.21
CA LEU A 85 2.67 -6.02 -4.42
C LEU A 85 2.37 -4.64 -4.99
N ILE A 86 1.92 -3.70 -4.15
CA ILE A 86 1.61 -2.33 -4.56
C ILE A 86 2.89 -1.61 -5.02
N GLY A 87 4.00 -1.76 -4.29
CA GLY A 87 5.29 -1.18 -4.67
C GLY A 87 5.77 -1.68 -6.03
N LEU A 88 5.62 -2.99 -6.31
CA LEU A 88 5.94 -3.58 -7.60
C LEU A 88 5.05 -3.01 -8.70
N LEU A 89 3.75 -2.88 -8.45
CA LEU A 89 2.79 -2.33 -9.41
C LEU A 89 3.15 -0.88 -9.77
N VAL A 90 3.47 -0.04 -8.79
CA VAL A 90 3.91 1.35 -8.99
C VAL A 90 5.26 1.44 -9.70
N PHE A 91 6.16 0.49 -9.45
CA PHE A 91 7.45 0.42 -10.13
C PHE A 91 7.31 0.03 -11.61
N THR A 92 6.38 -0.86 -11.93
CA THR A 92 6.18 -1.38 -13.30
C THR A 92 5.17 -0.59 -14.14
N ALA A 93 4.23 0.14 -13.51
CA ALA A 93 3.28 1.04 -14.16
C ALA A 93 3.96 2.34 -14.60
#